data_AF-A0A8T4RD67-F1
#
_entry.id   AF-A0A8T4RD67-F1
#
_cell.length_a   1.000
_cell.length_b   1.000
_cell.length_c   1.000
_cell.angle_alpha   90.00
_cell.angle_beta   90.00
_cell.angle_gamma   90.00
#
_symmetry.space_group_name_H-M   'P 1'
#
loop_
_entity.id
_entity.type
_entity.pdbx_description
1 polymer ?
#
loop_
_entity_poly.entity_id
_entity_poly.type
_entity_poly.pdbx_seq_one_letter_code
_entity_poly.pdbx_strand_id
1 'polypeptide(L)'
;MAFRGRKVYGSYKTVSCVFCGKLAMNKNEQGLEVCAEHKERVMNNIKCTCGSLLEMRDGKFGTFFSCVNCGNISLRKALEMKQIME
;
A
#
# COMPACT_ATOMS: atom_id res chain seq x y z
N MET A 1 -38.75 2.99 2.82
CA MET A 1 -38.30 3.46 1.49
C MET A 1 -36.78 3.36 1.44
N ALA A 2 -36.20 2.54 0.56
CA ALA A 2 -34.75 2.47 0.41
C ALA A 2 -34.28 3.60 -0.52
N PHE A 3 -33.61 4.61 0.03
CA PHE A 3 -32.92 5.65 -0.75
C PHE A 3 -31.77 4.99 -1.54
N ARG A 4 -32.05 4.56 -2.76
CA ARG A 4 -31.01 4.11 -3.71
C ARG A 4 -30.31 5.36 -4.25
N GLY A 5 -29.26 5.79 -3.56
CA GLY A 5 -28.35 6.82 -4.06
C GLY A 5 -27.86 6.49 -5.47
N ARG A 6 -27.69 7.52 -6.32
CA ARG A 6 -27.19 7.34 -7.68
C ARG A 6 -25.80 6.69 -7.65
N LYS A 7 -25.61 5.62 -8.41
CA LYS A 7 -24.30 4.98 -8.57
C LYS A 7 -23.39 5.93 -9.35
N VAL A 8 -22.39 6.48 -8.69
CA VAL A 8 -21.32 7.25 -9.35
C VAL A 8 -20.27 6.25 -9.81
N TYR A 9 -20.26 5.96 -11.11
CA TYR A 9 -19.27 5.07 -11.71
C TYR A 9 -17.86 5.69 -11.61
N GLY A 10 -16.87 4.90 -11.22
CA GLY A 10 -15.47 5.34 -11.10
C GLY A 10 -15.00 5.69 -9.69
N SER A 11 -15.89 5.70 -8.69
CA SER A 11 -15.54 5.87 -7.28
C SER A 11 -14.58 4.80 -6.74
N TYR A 12 -14.53 3.61 -7.37
CA TYR A 12 -13.59 2.54 -7.01
C TYR A 12 -12.13 2.81 -7.40
N LYS A 13 -11.86 3.84 -8.23
CA LYS A 13 -10.52 4.15 -8.76
C LYS A 13 -9.75 5.16 -7.91
N THR A 14 -10.34 5.72 -6.86
CA THR A 14 -9.64 6.69 -6.01
C THR A 14 -8.62 5.95 -5.15
N VAL A 15 -7.35 6.16 -5.43
CA VAL A 15 -6.25 5.60 -4.65
C VAL A 15 -5.99 6.49 -3.43
N SER A 16 -5.93 5.86 -2.25
CA SER A 16 -5.52 6.50 -1.02
C SER A 16 -4.01 6.36 -0.77
N CYS A 17 -3.46 7.35 -0.08
CA CYS A 17 -2.07 7.41 0.35
C CYS A 17 -1.81 6.35 1.41
N VAL A 18 -0.75 5.59 1.21
CA VAL A 18 -0.34 4.48 2.08
C VAL A 18 -0.03 4.90 3.53
N PHE A 19 0.33 6.16 3.76
CA PHE A 19 0.73 6.66 5.09
C PHE A 19 -0.38 7.39 5.85
N CYS A 20 -1.32 8.02 5.16
CA CYS A 20 -2.29 8.92 5.79
C CYS A 20 -3.73 8.76 5.30
N GLY A 21 -4.00 7.86 4.35
CA GLY A 21 -5.35 7.61 3.83
C GLY A 21 -5.95 8.73 2.98
N LYS A 22 -5.33 9.91 2.90
CA LYS A 22 -5.72 11.01 1.98
C LYS A 22 -5.57 10.58 0.52
N LEU A 23 -6.14 11.31 -0.43
CA LEU A 23 -5.96 11.02 -1.86
C LEU A 23 -4.47 11.01 -2.25
N ALA A 24 -4.04 9.94 -2.90
CA ALA A 24 -2.69 9.84 -3.44
C ALA A 24 -2.60 10.66 -4.75
N MET A 25 -1.55 11.47 -4.87
CA MET A 25 -1.32 12.32 -6.05
C MET A 25 0.00 11.99 -6.75
N ASN A 26 0.96 11.41 -6.01
CA ASN A 26 2.31 11.13 -6.50
C ASN A 26 2.70 9.67 -6.21
N LYS A 27 3.70 9.18 -6.93
CA LYS A 27 4.39 7.92 -6.61
C LYS A 27 5.77 8.21 -6.05
N ASN A 28 6.16 7.51 -4.99
CA ASN A 28 7.52 7.57 -4.44
C ASN A 28 8.50 6.75 -5.33
N GLU A 29 9.80 6.87 -5.11
CA GLU A 29 10.88 6.07 -5.74
C GLU A 29 10.64 4.56 -5.62
N GLN A 30 10.03 4.15 -4.50
CA GLN A 30 9.60 2.78 -4.18
C GLN A 30 8.33 2.33 -4.92
N GLY A 31 7.73 3.20 -5.75
CA GLY A 31 6.48 2.93 -6.47
C GLY A 31 5.20 3.01 -5.63
N LEU A 32 5.30 3.45 -4.37
CA LEU A 32 4.16 3.62 -3.46
C LEU A 32 3.37 4.89 -3.79
N GLU A 33 2.03 4.78 -3.78
CA GLU A 33 1.13 5.91 -4.01
C GLU A 33 0.99 6.75 -2.73
N VAL A 34 1.47 7.99 -2.79
CA VAL A 34 1.61 8.90 -1.65
C VAL A 34 1.00 10.28 -1.95
N CYS A 35 0.66 11.02 -0.89
CA CYS A 35 0.30 12.43 -1.02
C CYS A 35 1.56 13.31 -1.20
N ALA A 36 1.39 14.57 -1.57
CA ALA A 36 2.49 15.51 -1.76
C ALA A 36 3.41 15.64 -0.52
N GLU A 37 2.83 15.58 0.68
CA GLU A 37 3.55 15.69 1.96
C GLU A 37 4.43 14.47 2.28
N HIS A 38 4.15 13.30 1.68
CA HIS A 38 4.84 12.05 1.97
C HIS A 38 5.66 11.53 0.79
N LYS A 39 6.04 12.42 -0.14
CA LYS A 39 6.80 12.07 -1.33
C LYS A 39 8.15 11.43 -1.01
N GLU A 40 8.82 11.93 0.02
CA GLU A 40 10.17 11.52 0.46
C GLU A 40 10.16 10.45 1.56
N ARG A 41 8.99 10.01 2.04
CA ARG A 41 8.91 8.97 3.07
C ARG A 41 9.13 7.60 2.46
N VAL A 42 10.29 7.02 2.77
CA VAL A 42 10.62 5.63 2.43
C VAL A 42 10.25 4.68 3.58
N MET A 43 9.66 3.54 3.23
CA MET A 43 9.38 2.47 4.18
C MET A 43 10.56 1.51 4.19
N ASN A 44 11.54 1.78 5.05
CA ASN A 44 12.67 0.89 5.27
C ASN A 44 12.40 0.00 6.48
N ASN A 45 12.78 -1.28 6.36
CA ASN A 45 12.83 -2.24 7.47
C ASN A 45 11.48 -2.83 7.96
N ILE A 46 10.59 -3.20 7.03
CA ILE A 46 9.37 -3.93 7.39
C ILE A 46 9.74 -5.39 7.68
N LYS A 47 9.45 -5.84 8.90
CA LYS A 47 9.54 -7.26 9.26
C LYS A 47 8.22 -7.95 8.95
N CYS A 48 8.29 -9.13 8.38
CA CYS A 48 7.12 -9.96 8.20
C CYS A 48 6.80 -10.66 9.54
N THR A 49 5.59 -11.19 9.66
CA THR A 49 5.24 -12.16 10.73
C THR A 49 6.19 -13.36 10.80
N CYS A 50 6.90 -13.65 9.71
CA CYS A 50 7.97 -14.67 9.60
C CYS A 50 9.25 -14.32 10.38
N GLY A 51 9.38 -13.09 10.91
CA GLY A 51 10.60 -12.57 11.53
C GLY A 51 11.71 -12.18 10.54
N SER A 52 11.56 -12.53 9.27
CA SER A 52 12.49 -12.13 8.20
C SER A 52 12.16 -10.74 7.66
N LEU A 53 13.16 -10.11 7.05
CA LEU A 53 13.03 -8.84 6.36
C LEU A 53 12.20 -9.01 5.08
N LEU A 54 11.25 -8.10 4.85
CA LEU A 54 10.57 -8.00 3.55
C LEU A 54 11.40 -7.10 2.64
N GLU A 55 11.80 -7.65 1.50
CA GLU A 55 12.38 -6.87 0.43
C GLU A 55 11.27 -6.29 -0.43
N MET A 56 11.32 -4.98 -0.68
CA MET A 56 10.39 -4.34 -1.61
C MET A 56 10.96 -4.47 -3.02
N ARG A 57 10.14 -4.93 -3.96
CA ARG A 57 10.50 -5.07 -5.37
C ARG A 57 9.40 -4.49 -6.24
N ASP A 58 9.78 -3.87 -7.35
CA ASP A 58 8.86 -3.43 -8.37
C ASP A 58 8.69 -4.50 -9.46
N GLY A 59 7.50 -4.57 -10.03
CA GLY A 59 7.20 -5.44 -11.16
C GLY A 59 6.15 -4.80 -12.06
N LYS A 60 5.82 -5.48 -13.16
CA LYS A 60 4.88 -5.00 -14.19
C LYS A 60 3.51 -4.56 -13.64
N PHE A 61 3.07 -5.15 -12.53
CA PHE A 61 1.76 -4.91 -11.92
C PHE A 61 1.79 -3.97 -10.71
N GLY A 62 2.96 -3.39 -10.39
CA GLY A 62 3.17 -2.51 -9.24
C GLY A 62 4.12 -3.10 -8.19
N THR A 63 4.30 -2.35 -7.11
CA THR A 63 5.21 -2.71 -6.02
C THR A 63 4.66 -3.90 -5.21
N PHE A 64 5.51 -4.89 -4.96
CA PHE A 64 5.22 -6.03 -4.11
C PHE A 64 6.31 -6.21 -3.05
N PHE A 65 5.98 -6.92 -1.99
CA PHE A 65 6.96 -7.30 -0.97
C PHE A 65 7.28 -8.78 -1.09
N SER A 66 8.52 -9.15 -0.77
CA SER A 66 9.01 -10.53 -0.80
C SER A 66 9.63 -10.87 0.55
N CYS A 67 9.02 -11.75 1.35
CA CYS A 67 9.69 -12.40 2.51
C CYS A 67 10.42 -13.64 1.96
N VAL A 68 11.69 -13.82 2.34
CA VAL A 68 12.52 -14.98 1.95
C VAL A 68 11.87 -16.31 2.38
N ASN A 69 11.12 -16.31 3.49
CA ASN A 69 10.52 -17.49 4.09
C ASN A 69 9.04 -17.73 3.69
N CYS A 70 8.24 -16.66 3.53
CA CYS A 70 6.81 -16.73 3.22
C CYS A 70 6.45 -16.48 1.74
N GLY A 71 7.42 -16.06 0.93
CA GLY A 71 7.21 -15.75 -0.49
C GLY A 71 6.67 -14.34 -0.75
N ASN A 72 6.08 -14.16 -1.93
CA ASN A 72 5.58 -12.87 -2.40
C ASN A 72 4.28 -12.47 -1.70
N ILE A 73 4.27 -11.28 -1.13
CA ILE A 73 3.13 -10.65 -0.46
C ILE A 73 2.74 -9.40 -1.24
N SER A 74 1.46 -9.31 -1.59
CA SER A 74 0.89 -8.12 -2.23
C SER A 74 0.94 -6.91 -1.29
N LEU A 75 1.14 -5.71 -1.84
CA LEU A 75 1.20 -4.46 -1.08
C LEU A 75 0.06 -4.31 -0.05
N ARG A 76 -1.18 -4.63 -0.44
CA ARG A 76 -2.36 -4.51 0.43
C ARG A 76 -2.22 -5.33 1.71
N LYS A 77 -1.87 -6.62 1.57
CA LYS A 77 -1.64 -7.52 2.70
C LYS A 77 -0.49 -7.06 3.60
N ALA A 78 0.58 -6.54 3.01
CA ALA A 78 1.72 -6.03 3.79
C ALA A 78 1.34 -4.78 4.62
N LEU A 79 0.46 -3.93 4.10
CA LEU A 79 -0.03 -2.75 4.82
C LEU A 79 -0.99 -3.13 5.96
N GLU A 80 -1.81 -4.16 5.77
CA GLU A 80 -2.63 -4.72 6.84
C GLU A 80 -1.77 -5.31 7.96
N MET A 81 -0.67 -5.99 7.62
CA MET A 81 0.28 -6.52 8.61
C MET A 81 0.98 -5.43 9.43
N LYS A 82 1.23 -4.26 8.84
CA LYS A 82 1.85 -3.12 9.53
C LYS A 82 1.00 -2.62 10.70
N GLN A 83 -0.32 -2.81 10.67
CA GLN A 83 -1.23 -2.44 11.75
C GLN A 83 -1.23 -3.41 12.95
N ILE A 84 -0.53 -4.56 12.86
CA ILE A 84 -0.45 -5.54 13.95
C ILE A 84 0.69 -5.20 14.93
N MET A 85 1.50 -4.18 14.63
CA MET A 85 2.57 -3.69 15.50
C MET A 85 2.26 -2.26 15.96
N GLU A 86 1.26 -2.11 16.84
CA GLU A 86 1.21 -1.01 17.81
C GLU A 86 1.65 -1.51 19.18
#